data_AF-A0A2I0KG62-F1
#
_entry.id   AF-A0A2I0KG62-F1
#
_cell.length_a   1.000
_cell.length_b   1.000
_cell.length_c   1.000
_cell.angle_alpha   90.00
_cell.angle_beta   90.00
_cell.angle_gamma   90.00
#
_symmetry.space_group_name_H-M   'P 1'
#
loop_
_entity.id
_entity.type
_entity.pdbx_description
1 polymer ?
#
loop_
_entity_poly.entity_id
_entity_poly.type
_entity_poly.pdbx_seq_one_letter_code
_entity_poly.pdbx_strand_id
1 'polypeptide(L)'
;MAHFVPCLKTLDASHVADLYFKDIVKLHGIPKTITSNRDSKFMSHFWQMLWRKLEATLQFSSLHHPQIDGQIEVVSRSLGSLLRALIKGHIRQWDLQLPQAEFANNRSQSKTTGKSPFQIVYGSNPNSSLDLVLIPINNSFSSDAEERVKQIQEFHKEVRKKILQQNEKYKEQADKSRRSVSFKEEDLVWIHLRKERFHLGCFGKLNDGPFQISKRIGENAYKVELSKDYGVSDTFNVSNL
;
A
#
# COMPACT_ATOMS: atom_id res chain seq x y z
N MET A 1 -5.20 9.01 2.89
CA MET A 1 -6.62 8.70 2.65
C MET A 1 -6.68 7.44 1.80
N ALA A 2 -7.72 6.64 1.93
CA ALA A 2 -7.91 5.41 1.13
C ALA A 2 -9.19 5.51 0.32
N HIS A 3 -9.20 4.91 -0.87
CA HIS A 3 -10.37 4.80 -1.73
C HIS A 3 -10.62 3.34 -2.08
N PHE A 4 -11.88 2.91 -2.01
CA PHE A 4 -12.27 1.53 -2.27
C PHE A 4 -13.22 1.48 -3.46
N VAL A 5 -12.70 1.01 -4.59
CA VAL A 5 -13.45 0.91 -5.85
C VAL A 5 -13.71 -0.56 -6.17
N PRO A 6 -14.98 -0.98 -6.36
CA PRO A 6 -15.28 -2.35 -6.77
C PRO A 6 -14.77 -2.58 -8.19
N CYS A 7 -14.11 -3.72 -8.40
CA CYS A 7 -13.47 -4.07 -9.66
C CYS A 7 -13.65 -5.56 -9.92
N LEU A 8 -13.99 -5.94 -11.17
CA LEU A 8 -14.07 -7.36 -11.55
C LEU A 8 -12.67 -7.88 -11.87
N LYS A 9 -12.40 -9.14 -11.50
CA LYS A 9 -11.11 -9.79 -11.78
C LYS A 9 -10.79 -9.89 -13.28
N THR A 10 -11.81 -9.86 -14.12
CA THR A 10 -11.72 -9.98 -15.58
C THR A 10 -11.51 -8.64 -16.29
N LEU A 11 -11.48 -7.51 -15.58
CA LEU A 11 -11.25 -6.21 -16.20
C LEU A 11 -9.82 -6.14 -16.75
N ASP A 12 -9.70 -5.57 -17.95
CA ASP A 12 -8.41 -5.24 -18.54
C ASP A 12 -7.84 -3.94 -17.96
N ALA A 13 -6.63 -3.59 -18.38
CA ALA A 13 -5.96 -2.37 -17.94
C ALA A 13 -6.67 -1.07 -18.34
N SER A 14 -7.44 -1.08 -19.43
CA SER A 14 -8.17 0.10 -19.91
C SER A 14 -9.37 0.42 -19.02
N HIS A 15 -10.16 -0.59 -18.68
CA HIS A 15 -11.28 -0.43 -17.75
C HIS A 15 -10.80 -0.06 -16.33
N VAL A 16 -9.65 -0.58 -15.90
CA VAL A 16 -9.04 -0.16 -14.62
C VAL A 16 -8.61 1.31 -14.67
N ALA A 17 -8.12 1.80 -15.81
CA ALA A 17 -7.81 3.22 -15.97
C ALA A 17 -9.09 4.07 -15.91
N ASP A 18 -10.17 3.65 -16.56
CA ASP A 18 -11.45 4.36 -16.51
C ASP A 18 -11.98 4.48 -15.07
N LEU A 19 -11.91 3.39 -14.30
CA LEU A 19 -12.23 3.42 -12.86
C LEU A 19 -11.33 4.39 -12.09
N TYR A 20 -10.03 4.41 -12.40
CA TYR A 20 -9.09 5.31 -11.74
C TYR A 20 -9.42 6.78 -12.04
N PHE A 21 -9.73 7.12 -13.29
CA PHE A 21 -10.14 8.48 -13.66
C PHE A 21 -11.48 8.87 -13.01
N LYS A 22 -12.45 7.96 -13.10
CA LYS A 22 -13.80 8.16 -12.58
C LYS A 22 -13.81 8.36 -11.08
N ASP A 23 -13.01 7.62 -10.32
CA ASP A 23 -13.16 7.57 -8.85
C ASP A 23 -12.00 8.23 -8.09
N ILE A 24 -10.79 8.29 -8.66
CA ILE A 24 -9.62 8.84 -7.98
C ILE A 24 -9.22 10.21 -8.55
N VAL A 25 -9.05 10.33 -9.87
CA VAL A 25 -8.59 11.59 -10.48
C VAL A 25 -9.61 12.71 -10.29
N LYS A 26 -10.91 12.40 -10.28
CA LYS A 26 -11.95 13.40 -9.97
C LYS A 26 -11.79 14.04 -8.58
N LEU A 27 -11.14 13.35 -7.63
CA LEU A 27 -10.99 13.79 -6.24
C LEU A 27 -9.64 14.45 -5.98
N HIS A 28 -8.56 13.93 -6.60
CA HIS A 28 -7.18 14.32 -6.28
C HIS A 28 -6.38 14.90 -7.44
N GLY A 29 -6.93 14.85 -8.66
CA GLY A 29 -6.19 15.15 -9.88
C GLY A 29 -5.21 14.04 -10.27
N ILE A 30 -4.35 14.35 -11.24
CA ILE A 30 -3.36 13.41 -11.78
C ILE A 30 -2.17 13.32 -10.80
N PRO A 31 -1.81 12.11 -10.34
CA PRO A 31 -0.66 11.93 -9.44
C PRO A 31 0.66 12.12 -10.20
N LYS A 32 1.67 12.67 -9.51
CA LYS A 32 3.04 12.75 -10.04
C LYS A 32 3.75 11.39 -10.08
N THR A 33 3.41 10.51 -9.14
CA THR A 33 4.03 9.19 -8.98
C THR A 33 2.96 8.18 -8.57
N ILE A 34 2.99 7.00 -9.17
CA ILE A 34 2.11 5.88 -8.78
C ILE A 34 3.00 4.69 -8.43
N THR A 35 2.79 4.15 -7.23
CA THR A 35 3.44 2.91 -6.80
C THR A 35 2.44 1.76 -6.85
N SER A 36 2.74 0.71 -7.62
CA SER A 36 1.87 -0.47 -7.74
C SER A 36 2.66 -1.77 -7.65
N ASN A 37 1.96 -2.88 -7.42
CA ASN A 37 2.54 -4.21 -7.59
C ASN A 37 2.73 -4.53 -9.08
N ARG A 38 3.38 -5.66 -9.37
CA ARG A 38 3.64 -6.16 -10.74
C ARG A 38 2.48 -6.98 -11.32
N ASP A 39 1.23 -6.63 -10.99
CA ASP A 39 0.07 -7.24 -11.64
C ASP A 39 0.10 -6.97 -13.15
N SER A 40 -0.31 -7.94 -13.97
CA SER A 40 -0.27 -7.86 -15.44
C SER A 40 -1.01 -6.64 -15.99
N LYS A 41 -2.05 -6.15 -15.29
CA LYS A 41 -2.80 -4.96 -15.67
C LYS A 41 -1.93 -3.70 -15.59
N PHE A 42 -1.17 -3.54 -14.50
CA PHE A 42 -0.28 -2.39 -14.28
C PHE A 42 1.03 -2.50 -15.07
N MET A 43 1.44 -3.73 -15.40
CA MET A 43 2.58 -3.99 -16.28
C MET A 43 2.23 -3.87 -17.77
N SER A 44 0.95 -3.74 -18.13
CA SER A 44 0.53 -3.67 -19.53
C SER A 44 1.12 -2.46 -20.25
N HIS A 45 1.36 -2.60 -21.55
CA HIS A 45 1.84 -1.51 -22.39
C HIS A 45 0.88 -0.30 -22.34
N PHE A 46 -0.43 -0.56 -22.34
CA PHE A 46 -1.44 0.48 -22.21
C PHE A 46 -1.24 1.32 -20.94
N TRP A 47 -1.14 0.68 -19.77
CA TRP A 47 -0.99 1.38 -18.49
C TRP A 47 0.29 2.22 -18.44
N GLN A 48 1.42 1.64 -18.89
CA GLN A 48 2.69 2.35 -18.94
C GLN A 48 2.64 3.56 -19.87
N MET A 49 2.04 3.40 -21.05
CA MET A 49 1.91 4.47 -22.04
C MET A 49 1.01 5.60 -21.56
N LEU A 50 -0.13 5.26 -20.95
CA LEU A 50 -1.08 6.22 -20.41
C LEU A 50 -0.40 7.14 -19.39
N TRP A 51 0.25 6.56 -18.37
CA TRP A 51 0.88 7.35 -17.31
C TRP A 51 2.12 8.09 -17.78
N ARG A 52 2.88 7.54 -18.74
CA ARG A 52 3.99 8.27 -19.37
C ARG A 52 3.51 9.50 -20.13
N LYS A 53 2.35 9.43 -20.79
CA LYS A 53 1.75 10.58 -21.49
C LYS A 53 1.19 11.63 -20.55
N LEU A 54 0.80 11.23 -19.34
CA LEU A 54 0.33 12.11 -18.28
C LEU A 54 1.47 12.60 -17.37
N GLU A 55 2.73 12.38 -17.78
CA GLU A 55 3.94 12.79 -17.05
C GLU A 55 4.03 12.21 -15.63
N ALA A 56 3.35 11.08 -15.37
CA ALA A 56 3.40 10.38 -14.10
C ALA A 56 4.49 9.30 -14.11
N THR A 57 5.26 9.24 -13.02
CA THR A 57 6.28 8.19 -12.85
C THR A 57 5.65 6.94 -12.25
N LEU A 58 5.80 5.80 -12.94
CA LEU A 58 5.40 4.50 -12.41
C LEU A 58 6.54 3.85 -11.63
N GLN A 59 6.24 3.44 -10.40
CA GLN A 59 7.14 2.69 -9.53
C GLN A 59 6.53 1.33 -9.24
N PHE A 60 7.24 0.27 -9.57
CA PHE A 60 6.77 -1.08 -9.29
C PHE A 60 7.45 -1.62 -8.04
N SER A 61 6.68 -2.08 -7.06
CA SER A 61 7.25 -2.83 -5.94
C SER A 61 7.93 -4.09 -6.49
N SER A 62 9.11 -4.42 -5.96
CA SER A 62 9.67 -5.74 -6.21
C SER A 62 8.69 -6.78 -5.66
N LEU A 63 8.61 -7.94 -6.31
CA LEU A 63 7.87 -9.06 -5.75
C LEU A 63 8.43 -9.27 -4.35
N HIS A 64 7.62 -8.99 -3.31
CA HIS A 64 7.96 -9.15 -1.89
C HIS A 64 8.80 -8.01 -1.28
N HIS A 65 8.42 -6.75 -1.51
CA HIS A 65 8.88 -5.63 -0.68
C HIS A 65 7.86 -5.32 0.44
N PRO A 66 8.00 -5.91 1.64
CA PRO A 66 6.98 -5.85 2.69
C PRO A 66 6.69 -4.45 3.22
N GLN A 67 7.53 -3.46 2.91
CA GLN A 67 7.35 -2.08 3.37
C GLN A 67 6.35 -1.29 2.52
N ILE A 68 6.36 -1.47 1.19
CA ILE A 68 5.41 -0.81 0.28
C ILE A 68 4.09 -1.58 0.30
N ASP A 69 4.17 -2.91 0.14
CA ASP A 69 3.00 -3.78 0.20
C ASP A 69 2.35 -3.75 1.60
N GLY A 70 3.13 -3.54 2.67
CA GLY A 70 2.64 -3.49 4.04
C GLY A 70 1.62 -2.37 4.31
N GLN A 71 1.74 -1.20 3.69
CA GLN A 71 0.74 -0.14 3.86
C GLN A 71 -0.60 -0.54 3.24
N ILE A 72 -0.57 -1.12 2.04
CA ILE A 72 -1.76 -1.63 1.35
C ILE A 72 -2.34 -2.82 2.12
N GLU A 73 -1.51 -3.73 2.63
CA GLU A 73 -1.95 -4.88 3.43
C GLU A 73 -2.65 -4.44 4.72
N VAL A 74 -2.14 -3.41 5.42
CA VAL A 74 -2.79 -2.88 6.62
C VAL A 74 -4.16 -2.30 6.28
N VAL A 75 -4.26 -1.52 5.19
CA VAL A 75 -5.54 -0.97 4.74
C VAL A 75 -6.50 -2.08 4.30
N SER A 76 -6.03 -3.07 3.55
CA SER A 76 -6.81 -4.22 3.11
C SER A 76 -7.32 -5.06 4.29
N ARG A 77 -6.51 -5.22 5.34
CA ARG A 77 -6.91 -5.91 6.57
C ARG A 77 -8.00 -5.14 7.31
N SER A 78 -7.84 -3.83 7.44
CA SER A 78 -8.86 -2.95 8.04
C SER A 78 -10.17 -2.99 7.26
N LEU A 79 -10.09 -2.92 5.92
CA LEU A 79 -11.25 -3.05 5.03
C LEU A 79 -11.96 -4.39 5.23
N GLY A 80 -11.22 -5.50 5.26
CA GLY A 80 -11.80 -6.83 5.50
C GLY A 80 -12.55 -6.93 6.82
N SER A 81 -12.02 -6.31 7.89
CA SER A 81 -12.70 -6.25 9.19
C SER A 81 -13.94 -5.36 9.18
N LEU A 82 -13.91 -4.21 8.50
CA LEU A 82 -15.07 -3.34 8.32
C LEU A 82 -16.18 -4.05 7.52
N LEU A 83 -15.82 -4.66 6.40
CA LEU A 83 -16.78 -5.40 5.57
C LEU A 83 -17.41 -6.56 6.34
N ARG A 84 -16.64 -7.32 7.14
CA ARG A 84 -17.21 -8.36 8.01
C ARG A 84 -18.26 -7.81 8.97
N ALA A 85 -18.03 -6.63 9.54
CA ALA A 85 -18.97 -6.00 10.47
C ALA A 85 -20.21 -5.42 9.77
N LEU A 86 -20.06 -4.90 8.55
CA LEU A 86 -21.13 -4.24 7.80
C LEU A 86 -22.05 -5.24 7.06
N ILE A 87 -21.49 -6.32 6.51
CA ILE A 87 -22.20 -7.22 5.60
C ILE A 87 -23.25 -8.11 6.32
N LYS A 88 -23.06 -8.44 7.62
CA LYS A 88 -24.00 -9.15 8.50
C LYS A 88 -24.84 -10.30 7.87
N GLY A 89 -24.32 -10.99 6.85
CA GLY A 89 -25.00 -12.10 6.15
C GLY A 89 -25.30 -11.87 4.66
N HIS A 90 -25.26 -10.64 4.15
CA HIS A 90 -25.54 -10.31 2.74
C HIS A 90 -24.27 -10.22 1.88
N ILE A 91 -23.51 -11.32 1.78
CA ILE A 91 -22.18 -11.37 1.13
C ILE A 91 -22.20 -10.88 -0.33
N ARG A 92 -23.31 -11.05 -1.04
CA ARG A 92 -23.45 -10.65 -2.45
C ARG A 92 -23.53 -9.14 -2.67
N GLN A 93 -23.70 -8.33 -1.62
CA GLN A 93 -23.86 -6.88 -1.69
C GLN A 93 -22.71 -6.13 -1.02
N TRP A 94 -21.52 -6.75 -0.96
CA TRP A 94 -20.34 -6.17 -0.33
C TRP A 94 -19.88 -4.87 -0.99
N ASP A 95 -20.11 -4.75 -2.29
CA ASP A 95 -19.79 -3.59 -3.13
C ASP A 95 -20.61 -2.36 -2.71
N LEU A 96 -21.88 -2.53 -2.36
CA LEU A 96 -22.74 -1.45 -1.85
C LEU A 96 -22.27 -0.90 -0.50
N GLN A 97 -21.50 -1.69 0.26
CA GLN A 97 -20.97 -1.29 1.57
C GLN A 97 -19.61 -0.58 1.47
N LEU A 98 -18.95 -0.59 0.30
CA LEU A 98 -17.64 0.03 0.13
C LEU A 98 -17.63 1.54 0.45
N PRO A 99 -18.62 2.36 0.04
CA PRO A 99 -18.61 3.77 0.38
C PRO A 99 -18.68 4.02 1.90
N GLN A 100 -19.47 3.20 2.63
CA GLN A 100 -19.56 3.29 4.09
C GLN A 100 -18.26 2.85 4.76
N ALA A 101 -17.65 1.76 4.27
CA ALA A 101 -16.37 1.28 4.76
C ALA A 101 -15.24 2.30 4.49
N GLU A 102 -15.23 2.93 3.33
CA GLU A 102 -14.28 4.00 2.96
C GLU A 102 -14.42 5.20 3.90
N PHE A 103 -15.65 5.69 4.08
CA PHE A 103 -15.92 6.81 4.97
C PHE A 103 -15.49 6.51 6.42
N ALA A 104 -15.86 5.33 6.94
CA ALA A 104 -15.46 4.89 8.28
C ALA A 104 -13.94 4.78 8.42
N ASN A 105 -13.25 4.21 7.44
CA ASN A 105 -11.79 4.10 7.45
C ASN A 105 -11.10 5.48 7.42
N ASN A 106 -11.57 6.39 6.58
CA ASN A 106 -10.99 7.73 6.43
C ASN A 106 -11.32 8.68 7.59
N ARG A 107 -12.39 8.41 8.34
CA ARG A 107 -12.76 9.13 9.56
C ARG A 107 -12.09 8.55 10.81
N SER A 108 -11.67 7.29 10.77
CA SER A 108 -10.98 6.64 11.89
C SER A 108 -9.60 7.26 12.13
N GLN A 109 -9.24 7.43 13.41
CA GLN A 109 -7.94 7.96 13.80
C GLN A 109 -6.86 6.87 13.68
N SER A 110 -5.75 7.21 13.02
CA SER A 110 -4.59 6.32 12.99
C SER A 110 -3.85 6.38 14.32
N LYS A 111 -3.43 5.22 14.84
CA LYS A 111 -2.65 5.11 16.09
C LYS A 111 -1.32 5.87 16.02
N THR A 112 -0.72 5.94 14.83
CA THR A 112 0.56 6.61 14.60
C THR A 112 0.44 8.13 14.71
N THR A 113 -0.61 8.71 14.14
CA THR A 113 -0.76 10.17 14.03
C THR A 113 -1.70 10.75 15.07
N GLY A 114 -2.59 9.94 15.66
CA GLY A 114 -3.71 10.41 16.48
C GLY A 114 -4.71 11.27 15.70
N LYS A 115 -4.69 11.18 14.36
CA LYS A 115 -5.50 12.01 13.45
C LYS A 115 -6.09 11.11 12.37
N SER A 116 -7.26 11.48 11.89
CA SER A 116 -7.91 10.77 10.78
C SER A 116 -7.34 11.22 9.42
N PRO A 117 -7.39 10.36 8.40
CA PRO A 117 -7.08 10.77 7.02
C PRO A 117 -7.86 12.01 6.55
N PHE A 118 -9.14 12.14 6.91
CA PHE A 118 -9.91 13.34 6.57
C PHE A 118 -9.37 14.61 7.21
N GLN A 119 -9.01 14.57 8.49
CA GLN A 119 -8.38 15.72 9.15
C GLN A 119 -7.04 16.08 8.51
N ILE A 120 -6.25 15.09 8.08
CA ILE A 120 -4.94 15.34 7.47
C ILE A 120 -5.10 16.02 6.09
N VAL A 121 -6.03 15.54 5.27
CA VAL A 121 -6.21 16.02 3.90
C VAL A 121 -7.04 17.32 3.84
N TYR A 122 -8.15 17.38 4.58
CA TYR A 122 -9.11 18.49 4.52
C TYR A 122 -9.03 19.46 5.70
N GLY A 123 -8.20 19.16 6.72
CA GLY A 123 -8.09 19.96 7.95
C GLY A 123 -9.19 19.69 8.98
N SER A 124 -10.27 19.03 8.60
CA SER A 124 -11.39 18.66 9.48
C SER A 124 -12.00 17.32 9.09
N ASN A 125 -12.81 16.75 9.99
CA ASN A 125 -13.63 15.59 9.66
C ASN A 125 -14.94 16.05 9.03
N PRO A 126 -15.38 15.45 7.91
CA PRO A 126 -16.72 15.68 7.40
C PRO A 126 -17.75 15.15 8.41
N ASN A 127 -18.87 15.86 8.55
CA ASN A 127 -19.93 15.50 9.49
C ASN A 127 -20.47 14.08 9.20
N SER A 128 -20.66 13.29 10.25
CA SER A 128 -21.35 12.00 10.22
C SER A 128 -22.79 12.21 10.65
N SER A 129 -23.67 11.24 10.39
CA SER A 129 -25.05 11.26 10.90
C SER A 129 -25.15 11.47 12.41
N LEU A 130 -24.13 11.04 13.17
CA LEU A 130 -24.01 11.30 14.61
C LEU A 130 -23.69 12.77 14.95
N ASP A 131 -22.98 13.49 14.08
CA ASP A 131 -22.65 14.91 14.28
C ASP A 131 -23.83 15.83 13.91
N LEU A 132 -24.75 15.35 13.06
CA LEU A 132 -25.95 16.11 12.67
C LEU A 132 -26.96 16.26 13.81
N VAL A 133 -26.82 15.48 14.89
CA VAL A 133 -27.69 15.53 16.08
C VAL A 133 -27.31 16.67 17.03
N LEU A 134 -26.15 17.31 16.85
CA LEU A 134 -25.69 18.43 17.67
C LEU A 134 -25.78 19.77 16.88
N ILE A 135 -26.75 20.60 17.28
CA ILE A 135 -26.98 21.99 16.82
C ILE A 135 -25.93 22.93 17.46
N PRO A 136 -25.87 24.21 17.05
CA PRO A 136 -24.99 24.79 16.05
C PRO A 136 -23.62 25.16 16.63
N ILE A 137 -22.53 24.87 15.92
CA ILE A 137 -21.24 25.45 16.27
C ILE A 137 -21.23 26.89 15.74
N ASN A 138 -21.34 27.85 16.65
CA ASN A 138 -20.90 29.23 16.44
C ASN A 138 -19.42 29.19 16.03
N ASN A 139 -19.15 29.16 14.74
CA ASN A 139 -17.82 29.44 14.25
C ASN A 139 -17.77 30.90 13.85
N SER A 140 -17.29 31.75 14.76
CA SER A 140 -16.71 33.03 14.37
C SER A 140 -15.43 32.73 13.57
N PHE A 141 -15.56 32.39 12.28
CA PHE A 141 -14.40 32.38 11.40
C PHE A 141 -14.16 33.79 10.89
N SER A 142 -13.43 34.57 11.68
CA SER A 142 -12.70 35.74 11.24
C SER A 142 -11.24 35.58 11.67
N SER A 143 -10.55 34.60 11.13
CA SER A 143 -9.08 34.60 11.09
C SER A 143 -8.66 34.88 9.65
N ASP A 144 -7.63 35.69 9.49
CA ASP A 144 -7.03 36.03 8.21
C ASP A 144 -6.62 34.76 7.43
N ALA A 145 -6.71 34.81 6.09
CA ALA A 145 -6.41 33.66 5.24
C ALA A 145 -4.96 33.18 5.42
N GLU A 146 -4.05 34.12 5.69
CA GLU A 146 -2.63 33.82 5.94
C GLU A 146 -2.41 33.04 7.23
N GLU A 147 -3.16 33.35 8.29
CA GLU A 147 -3.07 32.64 9.57
C GLU A 147 -3.52 31.19 9.41
N ARG A 148 -4.60 30.96 8.66
CA ARG A 148 -5.10 29.61 8.37
C ARG A 148 -4.11 28.79 7.56
N VAL A 149 -3.44 29.39 6.57
CA VAL A 149 -2.39 28.70 5.80
C VAL A 149 -1.21 28.31 6.70
N LYS A 150 -0.76 29.22 7.58
CA LYS A 150 0.31 28.91 8.56
C LYS A 150 -0.10 27.76 9.48
N GLN A 151 -1.32 27.77 10.01
CA GLN A 151 -1.84 26.70 10.86
C GLN A 151 -1.87 25.34 10.15
N ILE A 152 -2.30 25.28 8.88
CA ILE A 152 -2.31 24.02 8.10
C ILE A 152 -0.88 23.52 7.88
N GLN A 153 0.05 24.40 7.55
CA GLN A 153 1.47 24.04 7.36
C GLN A 153 2.10 23.52 8.65
N GLU A 154 1.85 24.18 9.78
CA GLU A 154 2.29 23.75 11.12
C GLU A 154 1.74 22.36 11.44
N PHE A 155 0.44 22.16 11.22
CA PHE A 155 -0.24 20.89 11.43
C PHE A 155 0.37 19.76 10.57
N HIS A 156 0.66 20.01 9.30
CA HIS A 156 1.32 19.02 8.43
C HIS A 156 2.75 18.71 8.89
N LYS A 157 3.51 19.70 9.37
CA LYS A 157 4.84 19.49 9.96
C LYS A 157 4.78 18.61 11.21
N GLU A 158 3.82 18.86 12.10
CA GLU A 158 3.63 18.04 13.31
C GLU A 158 3.28 16.59 12.98
N VAL A 159 2.34 16.38 12.05
CA VAL A 159 1.95 15.04 11.59
C VAL A 159 3.16 14.32 11.01
N ARG A 160 3.96 14.99 10.17
CA ARG A 160 5.19 14.42 9.61
C ARG A 160 6.20 14.05 10.70
N LYS A 161 6.40 14.91 11.69
CA LYS A 161 7.30 14.65 12.83
C LYS A 161 6.87 13.42 13.61
N LYS A 162 5.57 13.28 13.92
CA LYS A 162 5.04 12.10 14.62
C LYS A 162 5.23 10.81 13.82
N ILE A 163 5.00 10.85 12.51
CA ILE A 163 5.24 9.70 11.63
C ILE A 163 6.71 9.29 11.66
N LEU A 164 7.64 10.24 11.54
CA LEU A 164 9.08 9.97 11.58
C LEU A 164 9.51 9.36 12.91
N GLN A 165 9.10 9.96 14.04
CA GLN A 165 9.41 9.45 15.37
C GLN A 165 8.87 8.03 15.60
N GLN A 166 7.66 7.76 15.11
CA GLN A 166 7.07 6.44 15.27
C GLN A 166 7.73 5.41 14.34
N ASN A 167 8.13 5.80 13.13
CA ASN A 167 8.89 4.97 12.21
C ASN A 167 10.28 4.60 12.79
N GLU A 168 10.95 5.54 13.45
CA GLU A 168 12.21 5.28 14.17
C GLU A 168 12.01 4.26 15.29
N LYS A 169 10.99 4.45 16.14
CA LYS A 169 10.65 3.47 17.18
C LYS A 169 10.34 2.08 16.61
N TYR A 170 9.60 2.01 15.50
CA TYR A 170 9.33 0.74 14.83
C TYR A 170 10.60 0.12 14.25
N LYS A 171 11.49 0.92 13.68
CA LYS A 171 12.78 0.47 13.18
C LYS A 171 13.64 -0.10 14.30
N GLU A 172 13.82 0.64 15.39
CA GLU A 172 14.58 0.17 16.57
C GLU A 172 14.02 -1.14 17.12
N GLN A 173 12.70 -1.25 17.24
CA GLN A 173 12.06 -2.46 17.76
C GLN A 173 12.19 -3.65 16.80
N ALA A 174 12.11 -3.41 15.49
CA ALA A 174 12.30 -4.45 14.47
C ALA A 174 13.79 -4.87 14.39
N ASP A 175 14.71 -3.93 14.49
CA ASP A 175 16.14 -4.18 14.39
C ASP A 175 16.67 -4.98 15.61
N LYS A 176 16.03 -4.86 16.79
CA LYS A 176 16.35 -5.71 17.97
C LYS A 176 16.26 -7.21 17.70
N SER A 177 15.33 -7.65 16.84
CA SER A 177 15.16 -9.07 16.49
C SER A 177 15.79 -9.43 15.15
N ARG A 178 16.32 -8.46 14.42
CA ARG A 178 16.85 -8.66 13.07
C ARG A 178 18.30 -9.13 13.15
N ARG A 179 18.57 -10.31 12.59
CA ARG A 179 19.94 -10.78 12.38
C ARG A 179 20.47 -10.19 11.08
N SER A 180 21.65 -9.56 11.11
CA SER A 180 22.34 -9.12 9.91
C SER A 180 22.95 -10.33 9.20
N VAL A 181 22.29 -10.81 8.16
CA VAL A 181 22.83 -11.86 7.29
C VAL A 181 23.26 -11.19 5.98
N SER A 182 24.55 -11.28 5.67
CA SER A 182 25.14 -10.77 4.44
C SER A 182 25.84 -11.90 3.72
N PHE A 183 25.52 -12.05 2.43
CA PHE A 183 26.17 -13.02 1.56
C PHE A 183 27.08 -12.30 0.56
N LYS A 184 28.14 -12.97 0.13
CA LYS A 184 29.02 -12.51 -0.94
C LYS A 184 28.56 -13.07 -2.29
N GLU A 185 29.02 -12.44 -3.36
CA GLU A 185 28.91 -13.04 -4.69
C GLU A 185 29.66 -14.38 -4.66
N GLU A 186 29.09 -15.39 -5.31
CA GLU A 186 29.55 -16.79 -5.29
C GLU A 186 29.18 -17.63 -4.06
N ASP A 187 28.57 -17.06 -3.01
CA ASP A 187 28.07 -17.86 -1.89
C ASP A 187 26.90 -18.76 -2.33
N LEU A 188 26.88 -19.98 -1.79
CA LEU A 188 25.80 -20.95 -1.99
C LEU A 188 24.71 -20.78 -0.92
N VAL A 189 23.48 -20.53 -1.36
CA VAL A 189 22.32 -20.27 -0.51
C VAL A 189 21.14 -21.18 -0.82
N TRP A 190 20.36 -21.49 0.21
CA TRP A 190 19.17 -22.32 0.07
C TRP A 190 17.94 -21.44 -0.12
N ILE A 191 17.18 -21.68 -1.18
CA ILE A 191 16.02 -20.83 -1.46
C ILE A 191 14.78 -21.39 -0.79
N HIS A 192 14.09 -20.55 -0.03
CA HIS A 192 12.75 -20.86 0.46
C HIS A 192 11.68 -20.39 -0.53
N LEU A 193 11.09 -21.34 -1.27
CA LEU A 193 9.99 -21.07 -2.20
C LEU A 193 8.63 -21.17 -1.47
N ARG A 194 7.83 -20.10 -1.51
CA ARG A 194 6.45 -20.10 -0.98
C ARG A 194 5.50 -20.82 -1.94
N LYS A 195 4.35 -21.28 -1.40
CA LYS A 195 3.35 -22.09 -2.12
C LYS A 195 2.90 -21.54 -3.48
N GLU A 196 2.90 -20.22 -3.63
CA GLU A 196 2.49 -19.51 -4.84
C GLU A 196 3.53 -19.58 -5.98
N ARG A 197 4.76 -20.03 -5.67
CA ARG A 197 5.88 -20.17 -6.61
C ARG A 197 6.18 -21.63 -6.99
N PHE A 198 5.47 -22.62 -6.44
CA PHE A 198 5.63 -24.01 -6.87
C PHE A 198 4.98 -24.22 -8.24
N HIS A 199 5.69 -24.91 -9.13
CA HIS A 199 5.05 -25.53 -10.28
C HIS A 199 4.00 -26.55 -9.83
N LEU A 200 2.94 -26.70 -10.62
CA LEU A 200 1.97 -27.78 -10.51
C LEU A 200 2.70 -29.13 -10.59
N GLY A 201 3.03 -29.72 -9.44
CA GLY A 201 3.72 -31.02 -9.36
C GLY A 201 4.78 -31.14 -8.26
N CYS A 202 5.37 -30.03 -7.79
CA CYS A 202 6.39 -30.07 -6.74
C CYS A 202 5.77 -29.86 -5.35
N PHE A 203 5.53 -30.95 -4.63
CA PHE A 203 5.13 -30.94 -3.22
C PHE A 203 6.39 -30.93 -2.33
N GLY A 204 7.02 -29.78 -2.16
CA GLY A 204 8.22 -29.65 -1.32
C GLY A 204 8.00 -28.72 -0.13
N LYS A 205 7.86 -29.27 1.07
CA LYS A 205 7.95 -28.51 2.35
C LYS A 205 9.39 -28.05 2.68
N LEU A 206 10.34 -28.21 1.75
CA LEU A 206 11.77 -28.13 2.00
C LEU A 206 12.41 -27.08 1.07
N ASN A 207 13.47 -26.46 1.58
CA ASN A 207 14.29 -25.51 0.83
C ASN A 207 14.93 -26.24 -0.36
N ASP A 208 14.93 -25.59 -1.53
CA ASP A 208 15.43 -26.18 -2.77
C ASP A 208 16.85 -25.69 -3.04
N GLY A 209 17.73 -26.63 -3.41
CA GLY A 209 19.14 -26.47 -3.80
C GLY A 209 20.06 -25.61 -2.91
N PRO A 210 21.38 -25.81 -2.98
CA PRO A 210 22.32 -24.69 -2.87
C PRO A 210 22.42 -24.01 -4.24
N PHE A 211 22.00 -22.74 -4.33
CA PHE A 211 22.14 -21.92 -5.53
C PHE A 211 23.18 -20.83 -5.32
N GLN A 212 23.89 -20.45 -6.38
CA GLN A 212 24.93 -19.43 -6.30
C GLN A 212 24.35 -18.02 -6.40
N ILE A 213 24.82 -17.13 -5.53
CA ILE A 213 24.50 -15.70 -5.64
C ILE A 213 25.29 -15.10 -6.80
N SER A 214 24.54 -14.65 -7.81
CA SER A 214 25.09 -13.99 -8.99
C SER A 214 25.43 -12.52 -8.72
N LYS A 215 24.56 -11.80 -7.98
CA LYS A 215 24.77 -10.37 -7.72
C LYS A 215 24.06 -9.87 -6.49
N ARG A 216 24.69 -8.97 -5.73
CA ARG A 216 24.02 -8.21 -4.68
C ARG A 216 23.31 -6.98 -5.25
N ILE A 217 21.98 -6.93 -5.14
CA ILE A 217 21.16 -5.80 -5.62
C ILE A 217 21.03 -4.73 -4.53
N GLY A 218 21.02 -5.13 -3.26
CA GLY A 218 21.01 -4.22 -2.11
C GLY A 218 21.32 -4.93 -0.80
N GLU A 219 21.04 -4.29 0.33
CA GLU A 219 21.27 -4.90 1.66
C GLU A 219 20.39 -6.12 1.91
N ASN A 220 19.15 -6.12 1.39
CA ASN A 220 18.16 -7.16 1.64
C ASN A 220 17.74 -7.94 0.38
N ALA A 221 18.34 -7.67 -0.78
CA ALA A 221 17.93 -8.28 -2.04
C ALA A 221 19.14 -8.79 -2.82
N TYR A 222 19.09 -10.06 -3.22
CA TYR A 222 20.14 -10.78 -3.92
C TYR A 222 19.58 -11.43 -5.17
N LYS A 223 20.39 -11.45 -6.23
CA LYS A 223 20.12 -12.15 -7.48
C LYS A 223 20.77 -13.53 -7.40
N VAL A 224 19.98 -14.57 -7.61
CA VAL A 224 20.41 -15.97 -7.51
C VAL A 224 20.35 -16.62 -8.88
N GLU A 225 21.34 -17.43 -9.21
CA GLU A 225 21.39 -18.16 -10.47
C GLU A 225 20.44 -19.37 -10.43
N LEU A 226 19.26 -19.20 -11.03
CA LEU A 226 18.23 -20.24 -11.15
C LEU A 226 18.25 -20.87 -12.54
N SER A 227 18.09 -22.19 -12.62
CA SER A 227 17.78 -22.87 -13.89
C SER A 227 16.49 -22.33 -14.49
N LYS A 228 16.45 -22.21 -15.83
CA LYS A 228 15.29 -21.68 -16.58
C LYS A 228 13.98 -22.44 -16.32
N ASP A 229 14.09 -23.68 -15.84
CA ASP A 229 12.96 -24.55 -15.53
C ASP A 229 12.10 -24.04 -14.37
N TYR A 230 12.64 -23.17 -13.49
CA TYR A 230 11.93 -22.67 -12.32
C TYR A 230 10.87 -21.60 -12.64
N GLY A 231 10.88 -20.96 -13.82
CA GLY A 231 9.86 -19.98 -14.23
C GLY A 231 9.58 -18.82 -13.26
N VAL A 232 10.47 -18.58 -12.28
CA VAL A 232 10.32 -17.62 -11.18
C VAL A 232 11.41 -16.55 -11.31
N SER A 233 11.11 -15.33 -10.85
CA SER A 233 12.11 -14.25 -10.82
C SER A 233 13.31 -14.63 -9.95
N ASP A 234 14.50 -14.42 -10.51
CA ASP A 234 15.83 -14.62 -9.93
C ASP A 234 16.19 -13.72 -8.74
N THR A 235 15.28 -12.85 -8.30
CA THR A 235 15.54 -11.89 -7.22
C THR A 235 14.84 -12.31 -5.94
N PHE A 236 15.63 -12.53 -4.89
CA PHE A 236 15.17 -12.99 -3.58
C PHE A 236 15.52 -12.03 -2.46
N ASN A 237 14.67 -12.00 -1.43
CA ASN A 237 14.96 -11.30 -0.18
C ASN A 237 15.84 -12.19 0.71
N VAL A 238 16.74 -11.60 1.52
CA VAL A 238 17.53 -12.32 2.53
C VAL A 238 16.69 -13.20 3.43
N SER A 239 15.44 -12.83 3.73
CA SER A 239 14.54 -13.65 4.53
C SER A 239 14.14 -14.99 3.89
N ASN A 240 14.39 -15.15 2.59
CA ASN A 240 14.06 -16.34 1.81
C ASN A 240 15.33 -17.07 1.31
N LEU A 241 16.50 -16.73 1.87
CA LEU A 241 17.83 -17.27 1.55
C LEU A 241 18.52 -17.82 2.82
#